data_AF-A0A1R1ASL1-F1
#
_entry.id   AF-A0A1R1ASL1-F1
#
_cell.length_a   1.000
_cell.length_b   1.000
_cell.length_c   1.000
_cell.angle_alpha   90.00
_cell.angle_beta   90.00
_cell.angle_gamma   90.00
#
_symmetry.space_group_name_H-M   'P 1'
#
loop_
_entity.id
_entity.type
_entity.pdbx_description
1 polymer ?
#
loop_
_entity_poly.entity_id
_entity_poly.type
_entity_poly.pdbx_seq_one_letter_code
_entity_poly.pdbx_strand_id
1 'polypeptide(L)'
;MVVSRIFRNIQSRFRKDWEECKVNIMREAIVAKIEQHPKVKSILLSTGDCIIVEHTTNDLYWGDGGDGQGKNMLGNLLMNIRYNMENYEPEFLLPQWITFPDIHPFSIGWRMGKGETYLTYLWEWRRKQSPEALKEYDDYFTPPQVWVSG
;
A
#
# COMPACT_ATOMS: atom_id res chain seq x y z
N MET A 1 -30.69 -3.14 24.00
CA MET A 1 -31.55 -2.47 22.99
C MET A 1 -31.20 -0.97 22.89
N VAL A 2 -29.97 -0.63 22.50
CA VAL A 2 -29.47 0.78 22.44
C VAL A 2 -28.79 1.10 21.11
N VAL A 3 -28.13 0.12 20.49
CA VAL A 3 -27.38 0.28 19.23
C VAL A 3 -28.29 0.65 18.03
N SER A 4 -29.52 0.13 18.00
CA SER A 4 -30.45 0.27 16.86
C SER A 4 -31.08 1.66 16.69
N ARG A 5 -31.00 2.53 17.71
CA ARG A 5 -31.61 3.88 17.70
C ARG A 5 -30.64 4.95 17.21
N ILE A 6 -29.35 4.74 17.41
CA ILE A 6 -28.27 5.63 16.94
C ILE A 6 -28.13 5.51 15.42
N PHE A 7 -28.18 4.28 14.88
CA PHE A 7 -27.96 4.02 13.45
C PHE A 7 -28.98 4.70 12.52
N ARG A 8 -30.25 4.75 12.92
CA ARG A 8 -31.32 5.42 12.15
C ARG A 8 -31.17 6.94 12.05
N ASN A 9 -30.44 7.56 12.97
CA ASN A 9 -30.23 9.02 13.03
C ASN A 9 -28.93 9.46 12.32
N ILE A 10 -28.08 8.51 11.90
CA ILE A 10 -26.81 8.77 11.20
C ILE A 10 -27.01 8.87 9.68
N GLN A 11 -28.03 8.20 9.13
CA GLN A 11 -28.31 8.20 7.69
C GLN A 11 -28.55 9.59 7.09
N SER A 12 -29.09 10.54 7.86
CA SER A 12 -29.30 11.92 7.42
C SER A 12 -28.07 12.84 7.60
N ARG A 13 -26.97 12.32 8.16
CA ARG A 13 -25.77 13.09 8.53
C ARG A 13 -24.49 12.64 7.83
N PHE A 14 -24.57 11.71 6.88
CA PHE A 14 -23.39 11.35 6.10
C PHE A 14 -22.87 12.55 5.32
N ARG A 15 -21.56 12.78 5.43
CA ARG A 15 -20.89 13.80 4.63
C ARG A 15 -21.07 13.43 3.16
N LYS A 16 -21.48 14.39 2.33
CA LYS A 16 -21.81 14.13 0.92
C LYS A 16 -20.59 13.66 0.11
N ASP A 17 -19.40 14.08 0.52
CA ASP A 17 -18.06 13.77 0.00
C ASP A 17 -17.39 12.58 0.71
N TRP A 18 -18.13 11.80 1.51
CA TRP A 18 -17.54 10.70 2.30
C TRP A 18 -16.73 9.71 1.45
N GLU A 19 -17.28 9.30 0.30
CA GLU A 19 -16.61 8.35 -0.59
C GLU A 19 -15.27 8.87 -1.14
N GLU A 20 -15.15 10.20 -1.30
CA GLU A 20 -13.95 10.87 -1.80
C GLU A 20 -12.91 11.08 -0.69
N CYS A 21 -13.36 11.39 0.54
CA CYS A 21 -12.45 11.75 1.64
C CYS A 21 -12.08 10.59 2.58
N LYS A 22 -12.83 9.48 2.60
CA LYS A 22 -12.64 8.37 3.56
C LYS A 22 -11.21 7.83 3.62
N VAL A 23 -10.52 7.77 2.47
CA VAL A 23 -9.13 7.28 2.40
C VAL A 23 -8.16 8.24 3.06
N ASN A 24 -8.32 9.54 2.83
CA ASN A 24 -7.46 10.57 3.43
C ASN A 24 -7.69 10.66 4.94
N ILE A 25 -8.96 10.62 5.38
CA ILE A 25 -9.30 10.61 6.81
C ILE A 25 -8.70 9.39 7.49
N MET A 26 -8.79 8.21 6.87
CA MET A 26 -8.21 6.99 7.43
C MET A 26 -6.69 7.08 7.50
N ARG A 27 -6.04 7.66 6.49
CA ARG A 27 -4.60 7.92 6.47
C ARG A 27 -4.18 8.78 7.65
N GLU A 28 -4.83 9.92 7.84
CA GLU A 28 -4.55 10.85 8.94
C GLU A 28 -4.70 10.15 10.30
N ALA A 29 -5.76 9.37 10.48
CA ALA A 29 -5.99 8.62 11.72
C ALA A 29 -4.89 7.57 11.98
N ILE A 30 -4.44 6.85 10.96
CA ILE A 30 -3.36 5.86 11.09
C ILE A 30 -2.03 6.55 11.43
N VAL A 31 -1.70 7.64 10.73
CA VAL A 31 -0.49 8.44 11.00
C VAL A 31 -0.50 8.92 12.45
N ALA A 32 -1.60 9.54 12.89
CA ALA A 32 -1.75 9.98 14.27
C ALA A 32 -1.60 8.84 15.27
N LYS A 33 -2.18 7.66 14.99
CA LYS A 33 -2.05 6.46 15.84
C LYS A 33 -0.60 5.99 15.97
N ILE A 34 0.15 6.00 14.88
CA ILE A 34 1.55 5.58 14.84
C ILE A 34 2.45 6.58 15.59
N GLU A 35 2.19 7.88 15.42
CA GLU A 35 2.91 8.94 16.13
C GLU A 35 2.65 8.91 17.64
N GLN A 36 1.40 8.70 18.04
CA GLN A 36 1.00 8.61 19.44
C GLN A 36 1.49 7.33 20.13
N HIS A 37 1.73 6.26 19.36
CA HIS A 37 2.07 4.95 19.90
C HIS A 37 3.33 4.36 19.24
N PRO A 38 4.53 4.65 19.80
CA PRO A 38 5.80 4.16 19.24
C PRO A 38 5.88 2.64 19.06
N LYS A 39 5.20 1.87 19.92
CA LYS A 39 5.11 0.40 19.79
C LYS A 39 4.36 -0.04 18.53
N VAL A 40 3.32 0.69 18.13
CA VAL A 40 2.59 0.40 16.88
C VAL A 40 3.48 0.71 15.69
N LYS A 41 4.22 1.83 15.74
CA LYS A 41 5.23 2.18 14.74
C LYS A 41 6.28 1.07 14.59
N SER A 42 6.83 0.57 15.70
CA SER A 42 7.86 -0.47 15.65
C SER A 42 7.32 -1.79 15.09
N ILE A 43 6.08 -2.17 15.41
CA ILE A 43 5.42 -3.36 14.84
C ILE A 43 5.22 -3.18 13.33
N LEU A 44 4.79 -2.01 12.89
CA LEU A 44 4.60 -1.74 11.47
C LEU A 44 5.94 -1.83 10.72
N LEU A 45 7.01 -1.22 11.24
CA LEU A 45 8.34 -1.31 10.64
C LEU A 45 8.89 -2.75 10.68
N SER A 46 8.67 -3.51 11.75
CA SER A 46 9.16 -4.89 11.88
C SER A 46 8.50 -5.88 10.92
N THR A 47 7.43 -5.49 10.22
CA THR A 47 6.85 -6.32 9.16
C THR A 47 7.77 -6.43 7.93
N GLY A 48 8.85 -5.63 7.85
CA GLY A 48 9.81 -5.67 6.76
C GLY A 48 9.10 -5.49 5.42
N ASP A 49 9.46 -6.29 4.42
CA ASP A 49 8.85 -6.25 3.09
C ASP A 49 7.60 -7.13 2.93
N CYS A 50 7.08 -7.68 4.04
CA CYS A 50 5.88 -8.50 3.98
C CYS A 50 4.66 -7.69 3.53
N ILE A 51 3.82 -8.33 2.71
CA ILE A 51 2.50 -7.82 2.32
C ILE A 51 1.59 -7.87 3.55
N ILE A 52 0.94 -6.75 3.84
CA ILE A 52 -0.05 -6.66 4.92
C ILE A 52 -1.44 -6.83 4.30
N VAL A 53 -2.16 -7.85 4.76
CA VAL A 53 -3.53 -8.15 4.32
C VAL A 53 -4.47 -8.10 5.52
N GLU A 54 -5.50 -7.26 5.43
CA GLU A 54 -6.61 -7.25 6.38
C GLU A 54 -7.61 -8.35 5.98
N HIS A 55 -7.48 -9.52 6.62
CA HIS A 55 -8.28 -10.68 6.29
C HIS A 55 -9.65 -10.63 6.97
N THR A 56 -10.71 -10.34 6.20
CA THR A 56 -12.08 -10.24 6.75
C THR A 56 -13.15 -10.48 5.70
N THR A 57 -14.15 -11.28 6.05
CA THR A 57 -15.33 -11.55 5.20
C THR A 57 -16.35 -10.41 5.19
N ASN A 58 -16.20 -9.44 6.08
CA ASN A 58 -17.23 -8.43 6.34
C ASN A 58 -17.03 -7.13 5.56
N ASP A 59 -15.85 -6.92 4.96
CA ASP A 59 -15.51 -5.66 4.28
C ASP A 59 -14.64 -5.92 3.05
N LEU A 60 -15.24 -5.76 1.86
CA LEU A 60 -14.58 -5.94 0.57
C LEU A 60 -13.77 -4.71 0.13
N TYR A 61 -13.92 -3.55 0.79
CA TYR A 61 -13.19 -2.34 0.43
C TYR A 61 -11.93 -2.18 1.27
N TRP A 62 -12.04 -2.25 2.60
CA TRP A 62 -10.90 -2.12 3.49
C TRP A 62 -10.13 -3.42 3.66
N GLY A 63 -10.84 -4.55 3.62
CA GLY A 63 -10.27 -5.90 3.71
C GLY A 63 -10.20 -6.64 2.38
N ASP A 64 -9.76 -7.89 2.45
CA ASP A 64 -9.60 -8.81 1.33
C ASP A 64 -10.84 -9.66 1.02
N GLY A 65 -11.94 -9.48 1.76
CA GLY A 65 -13.17 -10.26 1.55
C GLY A 65 -13.16 -11.68 2.10
N GLY A 66 -12.06 -12.12 2.75
CA GLY A 66 -11.90 -13.48 3.27
C GLY A 66 -11.56 -14.52 2.20
N ASP A 67 -11.73 -14.20 0.92
CA ASP A 67 -11.36 -15.03 -0.23
C ASP A 67 -10.28 -14.37 -1.11
N GLY A 68 -9.79 -13.19 -0.72
CA GLY A 68 -8.77 -12.44 -1.44
C GLY A 68 -9.32 -11.54 -2.56
N GLN A 69 -10.64 -11.48 -2.78
CA GLN A 69 -11.24 -10.65 -3.83
C GLN A 69 -11.49 -9.19 -3.41
N GLY A 70 -11.38 -8.88 -2.12
CA GLY A 70 -11.48 -7.52 -1.60
C GLY A 70 -10.27 -6.65 -1.95
N LYS A 71 -10.44 -5.33 -1.87
CA LYS A 71 -9.42 -4.35 -2.29
C LYS A 71 -8.24 -4.22 -1.31
N ASN A 72 -8.38 -4.73 -0.08
CA ASN A 72 -7.38 -4.62 0.98
C ASN A 72 -6.84 -3.17 1.13
N MET A 73 -7.71 -2.16 1.06
CA MET A 73 -7.29 -0.75 1.09
C MET A 73 -6.56 -0.39 2.39
N LEU A 74 -6.88 -1.05 3.51
CA LEU A 74 -6.22 -0.80 4.79
C LEU A 74 -4.77 -1.31 4.77
N GLY A 75 -4.56 -2.56 4.33
CA GLY A 75 -3.21 -3.12 4.19
C GLY A 75 -2.35 -2.29 3.24
N ASN A 76 -2.92 -1.91 2.09
CA ASN A 76 -2.27 -1.02 1.13
C ASN A 76 -1.88 0.33 1.73
N LEU A 77 -2.73 0.91 2.58
CA LEU A 77 -2.48 2.19 3.24
C LEU A 77 -1.39 2.06 4.31
N LEU A 78 -1.40 1.00 5.11
CA LEU A 78 -0.37 0.71 6.12
C LEU A 78 1.00 0.52 5.46
N MET A 79 1.07 -0.26 4.38
CA MET A 79 2.29 -0.44 3.60
C MET A 79 2.77 0.89 3.02
N ASN A 80 1.87 1.68 2.40
CA ASN A 80 2.25 2.99 1.86
C ASN A 80 2.79 3.93 2.96
N ILE A 81 2.17 3.95 4.13
CA ILE A 81 2.65 4.74 5.27
C ILE A 81 4.01 4.23 5.75
N ARG A 82 4.19 2.90 5.88
CA ARG A 82 5.46 2.25 6.23
C ARG A 82 6.59 2.65 5.29
N TYR A 83 6.36 2.55 3.97
CA TYR A 83 7.33 2.93 2.95
C TYR A 83 7.81 4.37 3.11
N ASN A 84 6.89 5.32 3.36
CA ASN A 84 7.22 6.74 3.48
C ASN A 84 7.87 7.15 4.82
N MET A 85 8.22 6.23 5.72
CA MET A 85 8.88 6.56 6.97
C MET A 85 10.41 6.63 6.82
N GLU A 86 11.05 7.61 7.48
CA GLU A 86 12.50 7.81 7.43
C GLU A 86 13.35 6.59 7.87
N ASN A 87 12.81 5.74 8.75
CA ASN A 87 13.54 4.59 9.30
C ASN A 87 13.15 3.25 8.66
N TYR A 88 12.39 3.27 7.56
CA TYR A 88 12.07 2.04 6.84
C TYR A 88 13.05 1.86 5.69
N GLU A 89 13.91 0.84 5.81
CA GLU A 89 14.75 0.39 4.71
C GLU A 89 14.24 -0.98 4.24
N PRO A 90 13.65 -1.08 3.04
CA PRO A 90 13.29 -2.38 2.48
C PRO A 90 14.57 -3.18 2.18
N GLU A 91 14.62 -4.43 2.64
CA GLU A 91 15.74 -5.34 2.37
C GLU A 91 15.72 -5.80 0.90
N PHE A 92 14.52 -5.94 0.34
CA PHE A 92 14.31 -6.42 -1.01
C PHE A 92 13.08 -5.77 -1.65
N LEU A 93 13.22 -5.39 -2.92
CA LEU A 93 12.12 -4.81 -3.69
C LEU A 93 11.89 -5.63 -4.95
N LEU A 94 10.63 -6.00 -5.17
CA LEU A 94 10.21 -6.63 -6.42
C LEU A 94 10.24 -5.62 -7.58
N PRO A 95 10.24 -6.09 -8.84
CA PRO A 95 10.09 -5.19 -9.96
C PRO A 95 8.70 -4.57 -9.99
N GLN A 96 8.63 -3.36 -10.53
CA GLN A 96 7.41 -2.56 -10.55
C GLN A 96 6.22 -3.24 -11.26
N TRP A 97 6.47 -4.10 -12.26
CA TRP A 97 5.42 -4.86 -12.95
C TRP A 97 4.88 -6.06 -12.16
N ILE A 98 5.61 -6.56 -11.18
CA ILE A 98 5.13 -7.58 -10.26
C ILE A 98 4.36 -6.93 -9.12
N THR A 99 4.88 -5.82 -8.59
CA THR A 99 4.27 -5.12 -7.45
C THR A 99 2.97 -4.42 -7.84
N PHE A 100 2.87 -3.90 -9.06
CA PHE A 100 1.69 -3.20 -9.56
C PHE A 100 1.26 -3.74 -10.92
N PRO A 101 0.72 -4.98 -10.97
CA PRO A 101 0.33 -5.61 -12.24
C PRO A 101 -0.78 -4.83 -12.96
N ASP A 102 -1.61 -4.10 -12.21
CA ASP A 102 -2.72 -3.31 -12.75
C ASP A 102 -2.30 -1.92 -13.29
N ILE A 103 -1.07 -1.47 -13.03
CA ILE A 103 -0.59 -0.16 -13.50
C ILE A 103 0.19 -0.33 -14.79
N HIS A 104 -0.38 0.14 -15.89
CA HIS A 104 0.27 0.14 -17.20
C HIS A 104 1.63 0.90 -17.17
N PRO A 105 2.69 0.44 -17.87
CA PRO A 105 4.03 1.07 -17.83
C PRO A 105 4.06 2.57 -18.13
N PHE A 106 3.17 3.05 -19.02
CA PHE A 106 3.06 4.48 -19.39
C PHE A 106 1.97 5.24 -18.62
N SER A 107 1.38 4.63 -17.59
CA SER A 107 0.35 5.29 -16.77
C SER A 107 0.94 6.45 -15.96
N ILE A 108 0.13 7.50 -15.76
CA ILE A 108 0.46 8.59 -14.85
C ILE A 108 0.67 8.12 -13.39
N GLY A 109 0.18 6.93 -13.04
CA GLY A 109 0.40 6.30 -11.73
C GLY A 109 1.87 6.07 -11.37
N TRP A 110 2.78 6.09 -12.34
CA TRP A 110 4.24 6.04 -12.09
C TRP A 110 4.88 7.40 -11.80
N ARG A 111 4.17 8.48 -12.11
CA ARG A 111 4.62 9.86 -11.92
C ARG A 111 3.92 10.56 -10.77
N MET A 112 2.97 9.88 -10.13
CA MET A 112 2.21 10.40 -8.99
C MET A 112 1.84 9.28 -8.03
N GLY A 113 1.90 9.57 -6.74
CA GLY A 113 1.36 8.70 -5.70
C GLY A 113 2.15 7.40 -5.52
N LYS A 114 1.46 6.26 -5.38
CA LYS A 114 2.11 5.01 -4.93
C LYS A 114 3.17 4.47 -5.88
N GLY A 115 3.01 4.64 -7.20
CA GLY A 115 3.98 4.16 -8.19
C GLY A 115 5.25 5.02 -8.21
N GLU A 116 5.11 6.34 -8.13
CA GLU A 116 6.25 7.27 -8.02
C GLU A 116 7.09 6.97 -6.78
N THR A 117 6.45 6.92 -5.61
CA THR A 117 7.10 6.58 -4.35
C THR A 117 7.84 5.24 -4.45
N TYR A 118 7.21 4.22 -5.03
CA TYR A 118 7.84 2.92 -5.20
C TYR A 118 9.06 2.94 -6.11
N LEU A 119 8.99 3.65 -7.24
CA LEU A 119 10.11 3.78 -8.16
C LEU A 119 11.30 4.48 -7.49
N THR A 120 11.06 5.46 -6.64
CA THR A 120 12.11 6.11 -5.83
C THR A 120 12.83 5.09 -4.96
N TYR A 121 12.09 4.27 -4.19
CA TYR A 121 12.69 3.23 -3.34
C TYR A 121 13.41 2.15 -4.16
N LEU A 122 12.79 1.68 -5.24
CA LEU A 122 13.37 0.67 -6.12
C LEU A 122 14.68 1.17 -6.73
N TRP A 123 14.72 2.43 -7.15
CA TRP A 123 15.91 3.02 -7.72
C TRP A 123 17.04 3.12 -6.69
N GLU A 124 16.77 3.63 -5.48
CA GLU A 124 17.76 3.71 -4.41
C GLU A 124 18.26 2.32 -3.97
N TRP A 125 17.37 1.34 -3.87
CA TRP A 125 17.75 -0.04 -3.55
C TRP A 125 18.65 -0.64 -4.64
N ARG A 126 18.30 -0.48 -5.92
CA ARG A 126 19.12 -0.97 -7.05
C ARG A 126 20.51 -0.34 -7.07
N ARG A 127 20.64 0.94 -6.68
CA ARG A 127 21.94 1.64 -6.59
C ARG A 127 22.87 1.06 -5.52
N LYS A 128 22.32 0.42 -4.48
CA LYS A 128 23.09 -0.23 -3.40
C LYS A 128 23.55 -1.65 -3.77
N GLN A 129 23.03 -2.26 -4.83
CA GLN A 129 23.34 -3.64 -5.21
C GLN A 129 24.62 -3.75 -6.04
N SER A 130 25.28 -4.92 -5.98
CA SER A 130 26.41 -5.22 -6.86
C SER A 130 25.94 -5.48 -8.30
N PRO A 131 26.83 -5.33 -9.31
CA PRO A 131 26.51 -5.65 -10.69
C PRO A 131 26.03 -7.10 -10.88
N GLU A 132 26.60 -8.06 -10.13
CA GLU A 132 26.24 -9.48 -10.19
C GLU A 132 24.83 -9.71 -9.62
N ALA A 133 24.51 -9.08 -8.48
CA ALA A 133 23.19 -9.18 -7.87
C ALA A 133 22.11 -8.53 -8.75
N LEU A 134 22.40 -7.40 -9.38
CA LEU A 134 21.48 -6.77 -10.34
C LEU A 134 21.26 -7.64 -11.58
N LYS A 135 22.31 -8.30 -12.07
CA LYS A 135 22.20 -9.23 -13.19
C LYS A 135 21.33 -10.43 -12.82
N GLU A 136 21.56 -11.06 -11.67
CA GLU A 136 20.72 -12.17 -11.19
C GLU A 136 19.26 -11.74 -11.00
N TYR A 137 19.05 -10.54 -10.44
CA TYR A 137 17.72 -9.95 -10.29
C TYR A 137 17.01 -9.74 -11.63
N ASP A 138 17.67 -9.11 -12.61
CA ASP A 138 17.09 -8.85 -13.92
C ASP A 138 16.90 -10.13 -14.76
N ASP A 139 17.79 -11.12 -14.60
CA ASP A 139 17.66 -12.45 -15.22
C ASP A 139 16.45 -13.20 -14.63
N TYR A 140 16.26 -13.16 -13.30
CA TYR A 140 15.15 -13.83 -12.61
C TYR A 140 13.81 -13.16 -12.89
N PHE A 141 13.78 -11.82 -12.89
CA PHE A 141 12.58 -11.03 -13.13
C PHE A 141 12.61 -10.42 -14.53
N THR A 142 12.33 -11.22 -15.55
CA THR A 142 12.25 -10.67 -16.92
C THR A 142 10.99 -9.80 -17.08
N PRO A 143 11.10 -8.57 -17.59
CA PRO A 143 9.95 -7.70 -17.82
C PRO A 143 9.00 -8.29 -18.88
N PRO A 144 7.67 -8.23 -18.68
CA PRO A 144 6.69 -8.63 -19.69
C PRO A 144 6.82 -7.78 -20.96
N GLN A 145 6.40 -8.31 -22.12
CA GLN A 145 6.56 -7.64 -23.41
C GLN A 145 6.02 -6.19 -23.45
N VAL A 146 4.91 -5.91 -22.75
CA VAL A 146 4.32 -4.57 -22.63
C VAL A 146 5.27 -3.54 -21.97
N TRP A 147 6.22 -3.99 -21.16
CA TRP A 147 7.24 -3.16 -20.51
C TRP A 147 8.49 -2.94 -21.36
N VAL A 148 8.70 -3.76 -22.40
CA VAL A 148 9.88 -3.72 -23.28
C VAL A 148 9.56 -3.06 -24.62
N SER A 149 8.28 -3.00 -24.99
CA SER A 149 7.81 -2.48 -26.29
C SER A 149 7.37 -1.02 -26.14
N GLY A 150 8.32 -0.09 -26.21
CA GLY A 150 8.10 1.36 -26.11
C GLY A 150 8.89 2.12 -27.16
#